data_AF-A0A9E3FXX0-F1
#
_entry.id   AF-A0A9E3FXX0-F1
#
_cell.length_a   1.000
_cell.length_b   1.000
_cell.length_c   1.000
_cell.angle_alpha   90.00
_cell.angle_beta   90.00
_cell.angle_gamma   90.00
#
_symmetry.space_group_name_H-M   'P 1'
#
loop_
_entity.id
_entity.type
_entity.pdbx_description
1 polymer ?
#
loop_
_entity_poly.entity_id
_entity_poly.type
_entity_poly.pdbx_seq_one_letter_code
_entity_poly.pdbx_strand_id
1 'polypeptide(L)' 'MLIIDGRDDERRSPGDGARLAQRMARMGADVAHHLLPTSHSLVSDDLRLARAWLAPLL' A
#
# COMPACT_ATOMS: atom_id res chain seq x y z
N MET A 1 -4.63 -0.68 -8.68
CA MET A 1 -3.85 0.29 -7.89
C MET A 1 -3.21 -0.43 -6.71
N LEU A 2 -1.96 -0.12 -6.38
CA LEU A 2 -1.26 -0.66 -5.21
C LEU A 2 -1.10 0.42 -4.14
N ILE A 3 -1.46 0.12 -2.90
CA ILE A 3 -1.19 0.94 -1.72
C ILE A 3 -0.35 0.11 -0.76
N ILE A 4 0.77 0.65 -0.30
CA ILE A 4 1.65 0.05 0.70
C ILE A 4 1.83 1.05 1.84
N ASP A 5 1.57 0.63 3.07
CA ASP A 5 1.74 1.45 4.28
C ASP A 5 2.74 0.80 5.24
N GLY A 6 3.47 1.64 5.99
CA GLY A 6 4.19 1.21 7.18
C GLY A 6 3.28 1.22 8.42
N ARG A 7 3.27 0.12 9.17
CA ARG A 7 2.51 -0.02 10.43
C ARG A 7 2.92 1.01 11.48
N ASP A 8 4.21 1.32 11.53
CA ASP A 8 4.84 2.17 12.55
C ASP A 8 5.26 3.52 11.94
N ASP A 9 4.61 3.94 10.84
CA ASP A 9 4.85 5.23 10.19
C ASP A 9 4.25 6.37 11.02
N GLU A 10 5.09 7.02 11.82
CA GLU A 10 4.75 8.18 12.65
C GLU A 10 4.24 9.40 11.86
N ARG A 11 4.42 9.44 10.53
CA ARG A 11 3.91 10.52 9.67
C ARG A 11 2.46 10.32 9.26
N ARG A 12 1.89 9.14 9.50
CA ARG A 12 0.52 8.77 9.13
C ARG A 12 -0.28 8.35 10.35
N SER A 13 -1.59 8.53 10.30
CA SER A 13 -2.45 7.96 11.34
C SER A 13 -2.64 6.47 11.08
N PRO A 14 -2.62 5.61 12.12
CA PRO A 14 -2.92 4.20 11.96
C PRO A 14 -4.24 3.97 11.21
N GLY A 15 -4.17 3.18 10.13
CA GLY A 15 -5.32 2.84 9.29
C GLY A 15 -5.64 3.83 8.16
N ASP A 16 -4.83 4.88 7.94
CA ASP A 16 -5.05 5.83 6.85
C ASP A 16 -5.07 5.17 5.47
N GLY A 17 -4.11 4.31 5.13
CA GLY A 17 -4.12 3.67 3.82
C GLY A 17 -5.18 2.58 3.69
N ALA A 18 -5.61 1.93 4.78
CA ALA A 18 -6.81 1.08 4.75
C ALA A 18 -8.08 1.89 4.41
N ARG A 19 -8.22 3.08 4.99
CA ARG A 19 -9.33 4.00 4.69
C ARG A 19 -9.27 4.52 3.26
N LEU A 20 -8.07 4.83 2.76
CA LEU A 20 -7.86 5.22 1.37
C LEU A 20 -8.23 4.08 0.41
N ALA A 21 -7.75 2.87 0.68
CA ALA A 21 -8.04 1.68 -0.11
C ALA A 21 -9.55 1.44 -0.20
N GLN A 22 -10.25 1.51 0.93
CA GLN A 22 -11.70 1.36 0.97
C GLN A 22 -12.43 2.43 0.15
N ARG A 23 -12.02 3.70 0.24
CA ARG A 23 -12.63 4.79 -0.54
C ARG A 23 -12.42 4.60 -2.04
N MET A 24 -11.22 4.20 -2.45
CA MET A 24 -10.89 3.98 -3.85
C MET A 24 -11.65 2.77 -4.42
N ALA A 25 -11.74 1.68 -3.65
CA ALA A 25 -12.57 0.53 -4.02
C ALA A 25 -14.05 0.90 -4.18
N ARG A 26 -14.61 1.75 -3.29
CA ARG A 26 -15.99 2.25 -3.43
C ARG A 26 -16.21 3.12 -4.67
N MET A 27 -15.16 3.70 -5.24
CA MET A 27 -15.20 4.44 -6.49
C MET A 27 -14.95 3.56 -7.73
N GLY A 28 -14.88 2.24 -7.56
CA GLY A 28 -14.72 1.28 -8.65
C GLY A 28 -13.27 0.98 -9.04
N ALA A 29 -12.28 1.48 -8.28
CA ALA A 29 -10.89 1.10 -8.52
C ALA A 29 -10.63 -0.34 -8.02
N ASP A 30 -9.87 -1.12 -8.79
CA ASP A 30 -9.25 -2.34 -8.29
C ASP A 30 -8.04 -1.97 -7.42
N VAL A 31 -8.05 -2.37 -6.15
CA VAL A 31 -7.08 -1.92 -5.14
C VAL A 31 -6.51 -3.11 -4.36
N ALA A 32 -5.18 -3.22 -4.36
CA ALA A 32 -4.43 -4.07 -3.44
C ALA A 32 -3.80 -3.19 -2.34
N HIS A 33 -4.10 -3.48 -1.08
CA HIS A 33 -3.52 -2.79 0.08
C HIS A 33 -2.64 -3.74 0.90
N HIS A 34 -1.43 -3.31 1.24
CA HIS A 34 -0.49 -4.05 2.06
C HIS A 34 0.02 -3.19 3.22
N LEU A 35 0.01 -3.75 4.43
CA LEU A 35 0.57 -3.11 5.63
C LEU A 35 1.84 -3.85 6.03
N LEU A 36 2.99 -3.18 5.95
CA LEU A 36 4.29 -3.74 6.28
C LEU A 36 4.70 -3.39 7.72
N PRO A 37 5.44 -4.28 8.42
CA PRO A 37 5.98 -3.99 9.75
C PRO A 37 7.23 -3.09 9.64
N THR A 38 7.03 -1.85 9.19
CA THR A 38 8.07 -0.83 9.00
C THR A 38 7.54 0.55 9.41
N SER A 39 8.45 1.48 9.62
CA SER A 39 8.14 2.91 9.80
C SER A 39 7.97 3.59 8.44
N HIS A 40 8.33 4.87 8.32
CA HIS A 40 8.25 5.61 7.06
C HIS A 40 9.31 5.21 5.99
N SER A 41 10.08 4.16 6.23
CA SER A 41 11.18 3.75 5.34
C SER A 41 10.71 2.75 4.30
N LEU A 42 11.26 2.85 3.08
CA LEU A 42 11.13 1.80 2.07
C LEU A 42 12.02 0.61 2.43
N VAL A 43 11.44 -0.58 2.38
CA VAL A 43 12.11 -1.87 2.62
C VAL A 43 12.04 -2.74 1.37
N SER A 44 12.74 -3.89 1.40
CA SER A 44 12.80 -4.80 0.24
C SER A 44 11.42 -5.32 -0.18
N ASP A 45 10.49 -5.44 0.78
CA ASP A 45 9.12 -5.85 0.50
C ASP A 45 8.33 -4.83 -0.33
N ASP A 46 8.58 -3.52 -0.18
CA ASP A 46 7.97 -2.51 -1.05
C ASP A 46 8.33 -2.76 -2.50
N LEU A 47 9.62 -2.99 -2.78
CA LEU A 47 10.12 -3.26 -4.12
C LEU A 47 9.57 -4.57 -4.68
N ARG A 48 9.46 -5.60 -3.85
CA ARG A 48 8.90 -6.90 -4.25
C ARG A 48 7.42 -6.76 -4.64
N LEU A 49 6.63 -6.07 -3.82
CA LEU A 49 5.21 -5.82 -4.08
C LEU A 49 5.00 -4.95 -5.32
N ALA A 50 5.79 -3.88 -5.47
CA ALA A 50 5.73 -3.01 -6.65
C ALA A 50 6.06 -3.77 -7.95
N ARG A 51 7.09 -4.62 -7.95
CA ARG A 51 7.42 -5.47 -9.11
C ARG A 51 6.28 -6.44 -9.45
N ALA A 52 5.75 -7.13 -8.44
CA ALA A 52 4.66 -8.08 -8.65
C ALA A 52 3.40 -7.39 -9.21
N TRP A 53 3.11 -6.17 -8.76
CA TRP A 53 1.98 -5.39 -9.25
C TRP A 53 2.18 -4.87 -10.67
N LEU A 54 3.40 -4.48 -11.04
CA LEU A 54 3.74 -4.01 -12.39
C LEU A 54 3.85 -5.15 -13.41
N ALA A 55 4.22 -6.36 -13.00
CA ALA A 55 4.53 -7.46 -13.92
C ALA A 55 3.42 -7.77 -14.94
N PRO A 56 2.12 -7.75 -14.60
CA PRO A 56 1.05 -7.98 -15.57
C PRO A 56 0.77 -6.78 -16.50
N LEU A 57 1.39 -5.61 -16.25
CA LEU A 57 1.17 -4.37 -16.99
C LEU A 57 2.29 -4.07 -18.02
N LEU A 58 3.34 -4.90 -18.03
CA LEU A 58 4.48 -4.83 -18.94
C LEU A 58 4.37 -5.92 -20.00
#